data_AF-F0YHX8-F1
#
_entry.id   AF-F0YHX8-F1
#
_cell.length_a   1.000
_cell.length_b   1.000
_cell.length_c   1.000
_cell.angle_alpha   90.00
_cell.angle_beta   90.00
_cell.angle_gamma   90.00
#
_symmetry.space_group_name_H-M   'P 1'
#
loop_
_entity.id
_entity.type
_entity.pdbx_description
1 polymer ?
#
loop_
_entity_poly.entity_id
_entity_poly.type
_entity_poly.pdbx_seq_one_letter_code
_entity_poly.pdbx_strand_id
1 'polypeptide(L)'
;MDAADRLDRAQNASEVAQQLCALGSFELASFLEAAGVTSGAELLSRLRVPKRDGVESRRSRLEAALSKIDGKLGALAAQKDELEAFGGDEARYEAVLLDEKVKELRAHAGRLRDLQKVLLLPGGGASPHFKATKTSAIDFSAARAVTVALPSAAKPAPLRGSASASAVSWRAPGAEEEAAPRPKTLQAVYDMFCGYWRQTTMTNLAFVKFCRDTKLNDAKFVKAGIDLIWTRCAKKEKKVKFEVFQLMLDEIAATKGTSREVLDDYILRNAKVVVQGTRGSSKFYDDKSNWTGVAKKGGPSTNDPKLSLATMTNTGR
;
A
#
# COMPACT_ATOMS: atom_id res chain seq x y z
N MET A 1 -16.72 -36.97 6.26
CA MET A 1 -16.18 -36.00 5.28
C MET A 1 -16.97 -34.74 5.50
N ASP A 2 -16.32 -33.66 5.93
CA ASP A 2 -17.01 -32.46 6.36
C ASP A 2 -17.78 -31.82 5.18
N ALA A 3 -18.95 -31.23 5.44
CA ALA A 3 -19.73 -30.57 4.40
C ALA A 3 -18.95 -29.42 3.76
N ALA A 4 -18.08 -28.76 4.54
CA ALA A 4 -17.14 -27.75 4.08
C ALA A 4 -16.17 -28.30 3.02
N ASP A 5 -15.57 -29.47 3.25
CA ASP A 5 -14.64 -30.10 2.31
C ASP A 5 -15.28 -30.48 0.96
N ARG A 6 -16.60 -30.71 0.95
CA ARG A 6 -17.36 -31.03 -0.27
C ARG A 6 -17.63 -29.77 -1.09
N LEU A 7 -18.00 -28.66 -0.43
CA LEU A 7 -18.21 -27.36 -1.08
C LEU A 7 -16.92 -26.82 -1.69
N ASP A 8 -15.78 -26.95 -0.99
CA ASP A 8 -14.48 -26.46 -1.48
C ASP A 8 -13.97 -27.20 -2.72
N ARG A 9 -14.48 -28.41 -2.98
CA ARG A 9 -14.13 -29.21 -4.18
C ARG A 9 -15.06 -29.00 -5.36
N ALA A 10 -16.19 -28.33 -5.18
CA ALA A 10 -17.12 -28.07 -6.27
C ALA A 10 -16.49 -27.10 -7.28
N GLN A 11 -16.46 -27.48 -8.55
CA GLN A 11 -15.83 -26.66 -9.59
C GLN A 11 -16.78 -25.62 -10.15
N ASN A 12 -18.09 -25.87 -10.01
CA ASN A 12 -19.14 -25.16 -10.72
C ASN A 12 -20.24 -24.69 -9.76
N ALA A 13 -20.85 -23.53 -10.03
CA ALA A 13 -21.97 -23.01 -9.23
C ALA A 13 -23.18 -23.98 -9.17
N SER A 14 -23.37 -24.78 -10.23
CA SER A 14 -24.42 -25.81 -10.27
C SER A 14 -24.14 -26.97 -9.31
N GLU A 15 -22.87 -27.36 -9.14
CA GLU A 15 -22.50 -28.43 -8.21
C GLU A 15 -22.64 -27.96 -6.77
N VAL A 16 -22.23 -26.72 -6.47
CA VAL A 16 -22.45 -26.10 -5.16
C VAL A 16 -23.95 -26.05 -4.84
N ALA A 17 -24.79 -25.65 -5.79
CA ALA A 17 -26.24 -25.61 -5.61
C ALA A 17 -26.83 -27.00 -5.33
N GLN A 18 -26.41 -28.02 -6.08
CA GLN A 18 -26.86 -29.40 -5.85
C GLN A 18 -26.40 -29.95 -4.50
N GLN A 19 -25.16 -29.64 -4.08
CA GLN A 19 -24.64 -30.04 -2.78
C GLN A 19 -25.36 -29.32 -1.63
N LEU A 20 -25.68 -28.03 -1.76
CA LEU A 20 -26.46 -27.28 -0.78
C LEU A 20 -27.91 -27.80 -0.70
N CYS A 21 -28.52 -28.20 -1.82
CA CYS A 21 -29.85 -28.82 -1.81
C CYS A 21 -29.87 -30.21 -1.16
N ALA A 22 -28.73 -30.90 -1.12
CA ALA A 22 -28.59 -32.20 -0.48
C ALA A 22 -28.36 -32.12 1.04
N LEU A 23 -28.03 -30.93 1.57
CA LEU A 23 -27.89 -30.71 3.00
C LEU A 23 -29.26 -30.57 3.65
N GLY A 24 -29.43 -31.18 4.82
CA GLY A 24 -30.63 -30.97 5.63
C GLY A 24 -30.74 -29.53 6.11
N SER A 25 -31.96 -29.07 6.41
CA SER A 25 -32.23 -27.70 6.88
C SER A 25 -31.39 -27.30 8.11
N PHE A 26 -31.12 -28.25 9.00
CA PHE A 26 -30.31 -28.05 10.20
C PHE A 26 -28.81 -27.92 9.90
N GLU A 27 -28.25 -28.77 9.02
CA GLU A 27 -26.84 -28.70 8.62
C GLU A 27 -26.55 -27.41 7.84
N LEU A 28 -27.48 -27.00 6.98
CA LEU A 28 -27.39 -25.73 6.27
C LEU A 28 -27.36 -24.54 7.25
N ALA A 29 -28.23 -24.54 8.28
CA ALA A 29 -28.25 -23.48 9.28
C ALA A 29 -26.94 -23.41 10.07
N SER A 30 -26.43 -24.54 10.55
CA SER A 30 -25.15 -24.61 11.26
C SER A 30 -23.97 -24.17 10.40
N PHE A 31 -23.96 -24.55 9.12
CA PHE A 31 -22.93 -24.12 8.18
C PHE A 31 -22.96 -22.61 7.91
N LEU A 32 -24.17 -22.04 7.73
CA LEU A 32 -24.33 -20.61 7.54
C LEU A 32 -23.93 -19.80 8.78
N GLU A 33 -24.26 -20.29 9.97
CA GLU A 33 -23.85 -19.68 11.24
C GLU A 33 -22.32 -19.73 11.43
N ALA A 34 -21.68 -20.86 11.12
CA ALA A 34 -20.23 -20.99 11.13
C ALA A 34 -19.54 -20.07 10.09
N ALA A 35 -20.19 -19.81 8.96
CA ALA A 35 -19.75 -18.84 7.95
C ALA A 35 -20.06 -17.36 8.33
N GLY A 36 -20.60 -17.15 9.54
CA GLY A 36 -20.98 -15.83 10.06
C GLY A 36 -22.14 -15.19 9.32
N VAL A 37 -23.00 -15.98 8.66
CA VAL A 37 -24.22 -15.51 8.00
C VAL A 37 -25.37 -15.67 8.99
N THR A 38 -25.76 -14.56 9.61
CA THR A 38 -26.72 -14.56 10.71
C THR A 38 -28.17 -14.36 10.26
N SER A 39 -28.37 -13.97 8.99
CA SER A 39 -29.71 -13.73 8.45
C SER A 39 -29.81 -14.10 6.96
N GLY A 40 -31.02 -14.45 6.53
CA GLY A 40 -31.32 -14.68 5.11
C GLY A 40 -31.09 -13.43 4.23
N ALA A 41 -31.27 -12.23 4.78
CA ALA A 41 -30.97 -10.98 4.08
C ALA A 41 -29.47 -10.80 3.84
N GLU A 42 -28.64 -11.17 4.82
CA GLU A 42 -27.18 -11.17 4.68
C GLU A 42 -26.73 -12.20 3.63
N LEU A 43 -27.30 -13.41 3.66
CA LEU A 43 -27.05 -14.44 2.64
C LEU A 43 -27.38 -13.90 1.24
N LEU A 44 -28.57 -13.32 1.06
CA LEU A 44 -28.99 -12.73 -0.22
C LEU A 44 -28.11 -11.53 -0.63
N SER A 45 -27.57 -10.77 0.33
CA SER A 45 -26.63 -9.68 0.04
C SER A 45 -25.26 -10.20 -0.43
N ARG A 46 -24.79 -11.33 0.11
CA ARG A 46 -23.55 -12.00 -0.31
C ARG A 46 -23.72 -12.78 -1.62
N LEU A 47 -24.90 -13.37 -1.83
CA LEU A 47 -25.27 -14.09 -3.06
C LEU A 47 -25.71 -13.16 -4.19
N ARG A 48 -26.00 -11.88 -3.91
CA ARG A 48 -26.12 -10.86 -4.95
C ARG A 48 -24.77 -10.75 -5.63
N VAL A 49 -24.61 -11.53 -6.69
CA VAL A 49 -23.55 -11.35 -7.67
C VAL A 49 -23.52 -9.85 -7.96
N PRO A 50 -22.38 -9.17 -7.72
CA PRO A 50 -22.30 -7.73 -7.94
C PRO A 50 -22.85 -7.48 -9.33
N LYS A 51 -23.87 -6.62 -9.39
CA LYS A 51 -24.67 -6.36 -10.58
C LYS A 51 -23.68 -6.21 -11.72
N ARG A 52 -23.56 -7.24 -12.58
CA ARG A 52 -22.49 -7.28 -13.58
C ARG A 52 -22.66 -5.99 -14.36
N ASP A 53 -21.65 -5.12 -14.28
CA ASP A 53 -21.66 -3.88 -15.03
C ASP A 53 -22.07 -4.22 -16.45
N GLY A 54 -23.09 -3.50 -16.94
CA GLY A 54 -23.63 -3.71 -18.27
C GLY A 54 -22.48 -3.77 -19.28
N VAL A 55 -22.66 -4.52 -20.37
CA VAL A 55 -21.65 -4.59 -21.43
C VAL A 55 -21.23 -3.18 -21.87
N GLU A 56 -22.19 -2.25 -21.89
CA GLU A 56 -21.99 -0.81 -22.12
C GLU A 56 -21.08 -0.13 -21.10
N SER A 57 -21.30 -0.34 -19.79
CA SER A 57 -20.43 0.23 -18.75
C SER A 57 -19.00 -0.31 -18.83
N ARG A 58 -18.85 -1.61 -19.16
CA ARG A 58 -17.53 -2.22 -19.38
C ARG A 58 -16.86 -1.65 -20.63
N ARG A 59 -17.61 -1.48 -21.72
CA ARG A 59 -17.15 -0.83 -22.96
C ARG A 59 -16.70 0.61 -22.69
N SER A 60 -17.50 1.40 -21.98
CA SER A 60 -17.18 2.78 -21.62
C SER A 60 -15.88 2.89 -20.82
N ARG A 61 -15.65 1.98 -19.85
CA ARG A 61 -14.38 1.94 -19.10
C ARG A 61 -13.18 1.59 -19.98
N LEU A 62 -13.34 0.66 -20.93
CA LEU A 62 -12.28 0.31 -21.88
C LEU A 62 -11.96 1.47 -22.83
N GLU A 63 -12.98 2.15 -23.35
CA GLU A 63 -12.80 3.33 -24.21
C GLU A 63 -12.13 4.48 -23.45
N ALA A 64 -12.53 4.74 -22.20
CA ALA A 64 -11.86 5.72 -21.35
C ALA A 64 -10.40 5.35 -21.05
N ALA A 65 -10.09 4.06 -20.87
CA ALA A 65 -8.72 3.58 -20.67
C ALA A 65 -7.87 3.73 -21.94
N LEU A 66 -8.41 3.41 -23.11
CA LEU A 66 -7.76 3.60 -24.40
C LEU A 66 -7.47 5.08 -24.66
N SER A 67 -8.45 5.96 -24.44
CA SER A 67 -8.29 7.41 -24.57
C SER A 67 -7.16 7.95 -23.68
N LYS A 68 -7.05 7.47 -22.43
CA LYS A 68 -5.94 7.83 -21.54
C LYS A 68 -4.58 7.35 -22.04
N ILE A 69 -4.52 6.19 -22.68
CA ILE A 69 -3.26 5.66 -23.24
C ILE A 69 -2.87 6.46 -24.49
N ASP A 70 -3.82 6.76 -25.36
CA ASP A 70 -3.57 7.55 -26.57
C ASP A 70 -3.09 8.97 -26.21
N GLY A 71 -3.67 9.60 -25.19
CA GLY A 71 -3.18 10.88 -24.66
C GLY A 71 -1.76 10.80 -24.10
N LYS A 72 -1.42 9.73 -23.39
CA LYS A 72 -0.03 9.50 -22.90
C LYS A 72 0.95 9.26 -24.04
N LEU A 73 0.54 8.54 -25.09
CA LEU A 73 1.37 8.32 -26.28
C LEU A 73 1.66 9.63 -27.00
N GLY A 74 0.66 10.52 -27.13
CA GLY A 74 0.86 11.86 -27.69
C GLY A 74 1.84 12.71 -26.87
N ALA A 75 1.71 12.71 -25.54
CA ALA A 75 2.61 13.46 -24.66
C ALA A 75 4.07 12.95 -24.72
N LEU A 76 4.27 11.62 -24.77
CA LEU A 76 5.62 11.05 -24.89
C LEU A 76 6.22 11.30 -26.28
N ALA A 77 5.41 11.35 -27.33
CA ALA A 77 5.88 11.71 -28.67
C ALA A 77 6.33 13.18 -28.71
N ALA A 78 5.55 14.10 -28.15
CA ALA A 78 5.96 15.51 -28.04
C ALA A 78 7.25 15.68 -27.23
N GLN A 79 7.39 14.97 -26.10
CA GLN A 79 8.62 14.98 -25.31
C GLN A 79 9.82 14.45 -26.09
N LYS A 80 9.62 13.45 -26.95
CA LYS A 80 10.67 12.92 -27.83
C LYS A 80 11.10 13.96 -28.87
N ASP A 81 10.13 14.60 -29.53
CA ASP A 81 10.42 15.64 -30.53
C ASP A 81 11.18 16.82 -29.90
N GLU A 82 10.83 17.21 -28.67
CA GLU A 82 11.57 18.23 -27.90
C GLU A 82 13.02 17.80 -27.62
N LEU A 83 13.24 16.57 -27.17
CA LEU A 83 14.60 16.05 -26.89
C LEU A 83 15.45 15.96 -28.16
N GLU A 84 14.86 15.53 -29.28
CA GLU A 84 15.59 15.47 -30.57
C GLU A 84 16.01 16.86 -31.05
N ALA A 85 15.20 17.90 -30.77
CA ALA A 85 15.54 19.28 -31.11
C ALA A 85 16.74 19.85 -30.32
N PHE A 86 16.96 19.39 -29.07
CA PHE A 86 18.06 19.88 -28.24
C PHE A 86 19.45 19.40 -28.70
N GLY A 87 19.54 18.35 -29.52
CA GLY A 87 20.78 17.91 -30.17
C GLY A 87 21.94 17.65 -29.20
N GLY A 88 21.97 16.46 -28.59
CA GLY A 88 23.08 16.02 -27.73
C GLY A 88 23.05 14.52 -27.48
N ASP A 89 24.18 13.93 -27.10
CA ASP A 89 24.27 12.47 -26.89
C ASP A 89 23.42 11.98 -25.70
N GLU A 90 23.27 12.81 -24.66
CA GLU A 90 22.36 12.55 -23.54
C GLU A 90 20.89 12.57 -23.97
N ALA A 91 20.50 13.54 -24.82
CA ALA A 91 19.15 13.62 -25.36
C ALA A 91 18.82 12.43 -26.28
N ARG A 92 19.80 11.93 -27.04
CA ARG A 92 19.66 10.71 -27.85
C ARG A 92 19.42 9.48 -26.98
N TYR A 93 20.10 9.35 -25.85
CA TYR A 93 19.89 8.22 -24.93
C TYR A 93 18.48 8.25 -24.32
N GLU A 94 18.04 9.41 -23.84
CA GLU A 94 16.67 9.57 -23.31
C GLU A 94 15.59 9.34 -24.38
N ALA A 95 15.83 9.73 -25.63
CA ALA A 95 14.92 9.45 -26.74
C ALA A 95 14.75 7.93 -26.99
N VAL A 96 15.82 7.14 -26.87
CA VAL A 96 15.75 5.67 -26.96
C VAL A 96 14.92 5.07 -25.82
N LEU A 97 15.11 5.56 -24.59
CA LEU A 97 14.31 5.12 -23.43
C LEU A 97 12.82 5.49 -23.58
N LEU A 98 12.51 6.62 -24.21
CA LEU A 98 11.13 7.01 -24.53
C LEU A 98 10.51 6.10 -25.58
N ASP A 99 11.25 5.72 -26.62
CA ASP A 99 10.77 4.80 -27.65
C ASP A 99 10.38 3.42 -27.09
N GLU A 100 11.16 2.90 -26.15
CA GLU A 100 10.84 1.63 -25.47
C GLU A 100 9.53 1.75 -24.66
N LYS A 101 9.37 2.83 -23.90
CA LYS A 101 8.12 3.12 -23.16
C LYS A 101 6.92 3.28 -24.11
N VAL A 102 7.10 3.92 -25.26
CA VAL A 102 6.06 4.09 -26.29
C VAL A 102 5.66 2.72 -26.86
N LYS A 103 6.63 1.84 -27.13
CA LYS A 103 6.40 0.47 -27.62
C LYS A 103 5.56 -0.35 -26.62
N GLU A 104 5.90 -0.29 -25.34
CA GLU A 104 5.15 -0.99 -24.27
C GLU A 104 3.69 -0.51 -24.18
N LEU A 105 3.48 0.81 -24.20
CA LEU A 105 2.15 1.41 -24.13
C LEU A 105 1.30 1.05 -25.37
N ARG A 106 1.90 1.03 -26.56
CA ARG A 106 1.23 0.56 -27.79
C ARG A 106 0.82 -0.90 -27.69
N ALA A 107 1.69 -1.76 -27.16
CA ALA A 107 1.36 -3.17 -26.95
C ALA A 107 0.19 -3.34 -25.95
N HIS A 108 0.16 -2.53 -24.88
CA HIS A 108 -0.95 -2.52 -23.93
C HIS A 108 -2.26 -2.03 -24.57
N ALA A 109 -2.21 -0.97 -25.36
CA ALA A 109 -3.37 -0.49 -26.12
C ALA A 109 -3.91 -1.56 -27.07
N GLY A 110 -3.03 -2.31 -27.74
CA GLY A 110 -3.40 -3.44 -28.60
C GLY A 110 -4.21 -4.50 -27.85
N ARG A 111 -3.72 -4.95 -26.68
CA ARG A 111 -4.43 -5.91 -25.83
C ARG A 111 -5.81 -5.43 -25.40
N LEU A 112 -5.96 -4.15 -25.05
CA LEU A 112 -7.26 -3.58 -24.69
C LEU A 112 -8.22 -3.52 -25.88
N ARG A 113 -7.74 -3.20 -27.09
CA ARG A 113 -8.56 -3.23 -28.31
C ARG A 113 -9.02 -4.65 -28.64
N ASP A 114 -8.17 -5.65 -28.43
CA ASP A 114 -8.56 -7.05 -28.65
C ASP A 114 -9.61 -7.51 -27.62
N LEU A 115 -9.48 -7.10 -26.36
CA LEU A 115 -10.54 -7.31 -25.35
C LEU A 115 -11.84 -6.60 -25.74
N GLN A 116 -11.76 -5.40 -26.28
CA GLN A 116 -12.93 -4.66 -26.77
C GLN A 116 -13.63 -5.43 -27.90
N LYS A 117 -12.88 -6.00 -28.86
CA LYS A 117 -13.46 -6.83 -29.93
C LYS A 117 -14.16 -8.06 -29.37
N VAL A 118 -13.54 -8.77 -28.43
CA VAL A 118 -14.13 -9.96 -27.79
C VAL A 118 -15.43 -9.63 -27.06
N LEU A 119 -15.49 -8.48 -26.38
CA LEU A 119 -16.69 -8.04 -25.67
C LEU A 119 -17.81 -7.52 -26.58
N LEU A 120 -17.47 -7.10 -27.80
CA LEU A 120 -18.41 -6.51 -28.76
C LEU A 120 -18.94 -7.51 -29.80
N LEU A 121 -18.48 -8.76 -29.80
CA LEU A 121 -19.01 -9.77 -30.72
C LEU A 121 -20.53 -9.93 -30.47
N PRO A 122 -21.37 -9.57 -31.47
CA PRO A 122 -22.82 -9.63 -31.33
C PRO A 122 -23.25 -11.09 -31.44
N GLY A 123 -23.30 -11.79 -30.32
CA GLY A 123 -23.77 -13.17 -30.31
C GLY A 123 -23.31 -13.93 -29.08
N GLY A 124 -24.21 -14.07 -28.10
CA GLY A 124 -24.07 -15.10 -27.08
C GLY A 124 -24.22 -16.47 -27.74
N GLY A 125 -23.09 -17.12 -28.02
CA GLY A 125 -23.08 -18.49 -28.54
C GLY A 125 -21.67 -18.93 -28.87
N ALA A 126 -21.14 -19.85 -28.06
CA ALA A 126 -19.81 -20.44 -28.12
C ALA A 126 -18.65 -19.54 -27.64
N SER A 127 -18.16 -19.83 -26.42
CA SER A 127 -16.85 -19.39 -25.95
C SER A 127 -15.79 -19.80 -26.98
N PRO A 128 -15.08 -18.85 -27.62
CA PRO A 128 -13.92 -19.22 -28.41
C PRO A 128 -12.88 -19.80 -27.45
N HIS A 129 -12.51 -21.07 -27.67
CA HIS A 129 -11.33 -21.65 -27.06
C HIS A 129 -10.13 -20.79 -27.44
N PHE A 130 -9.72 -19.89 -26.55
CA PHE A 130 -8.51 -19.10 -26.69
C PHE A 130 -7.35 -20.09 -26.67
N LYS A 131 -6.86 -20.50 -27.85
CA LYS A 131 -5.60 -21.22 -27.94
C LYS A 131 -4.55 -20.27 -27.39
N ALA A 132 -4.14 -20.51 -26.15
CA ALA A 132 -3.03 -19.82 -25.54
C ALA A 132 -1.82 -20.03 -26.46
N THR A 133 -1.57 -19.06 -27.34
CA THR A 133 -0.29 -18.99 -28.02
C THR A 133 0.72 -18.87 -26.91
N LYS A 134 1.65 -19.83 -26.90
CA LYS A 134 2.74 -20.00 -25.95
C LYS A 134 3.53 -18.69 -25.90
N THR A 135 3.05 -17.76 -25.09
CA THR A 135 3.69 -16.48 -24.86
C THR A 135 4.86 -16.88 -23.97
N SER A 136 6.06 -16.79 -24.52
CA SER A 136 7.27 -16.78 -23.72
C SER A 136 7.01 -15.87 -22.53
N ALA A 137 7.33 -16.36 -21.33
CA ALA A 137 7.36 -15.55 -20.14
C ALA A 137 8.35 -14.41 -20.39
N ILE A 138 7.84 -13.26 -20.82
CA ILE A 138 8.61 -12.03 -20.87
C ILE A 138 8.44 -11.40 -19.50
N ASP A 139 9.56 -11.39 -18.78
CA ASP A 139 9.75 -10.77 -17.49
C ASP A 139 9.20 -9.33 -17.50
N PHE A 140 8.26 -9.05 -16.61
CA PHE A 140 7.71 -7.71 -16.39
C PHE A 140 8.63 -6.83 -15.51
N SER A 141 9.91 -7.20 -15.32
CA SER A 141 10.82 -6.54 -14.39
C SER A 141 11.56 -5.32 -14.94
N ALA A 142 11.49 -5.03 -16.25
CA ALA A 142 12.32 -4.00 -16.88
C ALA A 142 11.66 -2.62 -17.09
N ALA A 143 10.38 -2.44 -16.77
CA ALA A 143 9.68 -1.19 -17.04
C ALA A 143 9.65 -0.23 -15.83
N ARG A 144 10.61 0.73 -15.85
CA ARG A 144 10.55 2.12 -15.31
C ARG A 144 11.00 2.40 -13.86
N ALA A 145 11.94 3.36 -13.72
CA ALA A 145 11.63 4.76 -13.36
C ALA A 145 12.84 5.72 -13.48
N VAL A 146 13.06 6.25 -14.70
CA VAL A 146 13.82 7.50 -14.91
C VAL A 146 12.90 8.67 -14.61
N THR A 147 13.27 9.44 -13.58
CA THR A 147 12.65 10.71 -13.16
C THR A 147 13.72 11.79 -13.32
N VAL A 148 13.62 12.59 -14.38
CA VAL A 148 14.48 13.78 -14.59
C VAL A 148 13.89 14.94 -13.80
N ALA A 149 14.72 15.54 -12.95
CA ALA A 149 14.41 16.71 -12.13
C ALA A 149 14.68 18.00 -12.90
N LEU A 150 13.72 18.94 -12.91
CA LEU A 150 13.88 20.30 -13.42
C LEU A 150 14.59 21.20 -12.38
N PRO A 151 15.41 22.19 -12.79
CA PRO A 151 16.09 23.07 -11.85
C PRO A 151 15.24 24.24 -11.35
N SER A 152 15.59 24.60 -10.11
CA SER A 152 15.13 25.63 -9.18
C SER A 152 15.13 27.08 -9.70
N ALA A 153 14.12 27.87 -9.30
CA ALA A 153 14.22 29.33 -9.24
C ALA A 153 13.41 29.96 -8.07
N ALA A 154 14.15 30.69 -7.23
CA ALA A 154 13.81 31.87 -6.42
C ALA A 154 12.77 31.82 -5.26
N LYS A 155 13.29 32.11 -4.05
CA LYS A 155 12.59 32.53 -2.80
C LYS A 155 11.91 33.90 -2.94
N PRO A 156 10.89 34.20 -2.10
CA PRO A 156 11.13 35.19 -1.03
C PRO A 156 10.58 34.82 0.37
N ALA A 157 10.92 35.69 1.32
CA ALA A 157 11.03 35.60 2.78
C ALA A 157 9.71 35.46 3.60
N PRO A 158 9.79 35.27 4.95
CA PRO A 158 8.72 34.69 5.77
C PRO A 158 7.86 35.73 6.52
N LEU A 159 6.57 35.41 6.70
CA LEU A 159 5.65 36.14 7.58
C LEU A 159 5.45 35.40 8.92
N ARG A 160 6.15 35.94 9.91
CA ARG A 160 5.76 36.29 11.29
C ARG A 160 4.39 35.82 11.83
N GLY A 161 4.44 35.23 13.04
CA GLY A 161 3.33 35.14 14.01
C GLY A 161 2.83 33.70 14.20
N SER A 162 2.57 33.17 15.39
CA SER A 162 2.54 33.67 16.75
C SER A 162 2.65 32.45 17.67
N ALA A 163 3.33 32.63 18.78
CA ALA A 163 3.51 31.65 19.83
C ALA A 163 2.18 31.22 20.49
N SER A 164 2.14 29.97 20.95
CA SER A 164 1.39 29.58 22.13
C SER A 164 2.09 28.39 22.77
N ALA A 165 2.97 28.71 23.71
CA ALA A 165 3.65 27.77 24.57
C ALA A 165 2.64 27.05 25.48
N SER A 166 2.78 25.74 25.58
CA SER A 166 2.31 25.00 26.75
C SER A 166 3.45 24.08 27.18
N ALA A 167 4.15 24.56 28.21
CA ALA A 167 5.32 23.93 28.79
C ALA A 167 4.88 22.76 29.69
N VAL A 168 5.40 21.57 29.40
CA VAL A 168 5.67 20.56 30.43
C VAL A 168 7.12 20.12 30.24
N SER A 169 7.99 20.79 30.98
CA SER A 169 9.42 20.56 31.04
C SER A 169 9.72 19.44 32.04
N TRP A 170 10.26 18.32 31.56
CA TRP A 170 11.13 17.42 32.35
C TRP A 170 12.15 16.73 31.44
N ARG A 171 13.00 17.51 30.76
CA ARG A 171 14.35 17.05 30.37
C ARG A 171 15.22 18.26 30.05
N ALA A 172 16.35 18.36 30.74
CA ALA A 172 17.33 19.42 30.54
C ALA A 172 17.84 19.43 29.08
N PRO A 173 17.89 20.60 28.42
CA PRO A 173 18.59 20.75 27.15
C PRO A 173 20.08 20.95 27.46
N GLY A 174 20.91 19.93 27.25
CA GLY A 174 22.35 20.08 27.48
C GLY A 174 23.15 18.81 27.79
N ALA A 175 22.53 17.63 27.79
CA ALA A 175 23.31 16.40 27.66
C ALA A 175 23.53 16.16 26.16
N GLU A 176 24.74 16.42 25.68
CA GLU A 176 25.24 15.79 24.47
C GLU A 176 24.95 14.29 24.63
N GLU A 177 23.99 13.80 23.84
CA GLU A 177 23.59 12.40 23.79
C GLU A 177 24.84 11.62 23.40
N GLU A 178 25.52 11.07 24.40
CA GLU A 178 26.66 10.16 24.30
C GLU A 178 26.37 9.18 23.16
N ALA A 179 27.01 9.45 22.02
CA ALA A 179 26.61 8.88 20.75
C ALA A 179 26.87 7.37 20.83
N ALA A 180 25.79 6.60 21.05
CA ALA A 180 25.84 5.14 21.04
C ALA A 180 26.70 4.69 19.85
N PRO A 181 27.62 3.73 20.05
CA PRO A 181 28.64 3.39 19.07
C PRO A 181 27.96 3.07 17.74
N ARG A 182 28.19 3.93 16.74
CA ARG A 182 27.61 3.72 15.41
C ARG A 182 28.19 2.43 14.84
N PRO A 183 27.36 1.56 14.28
CA PRO A 183 27.84 0.31 13.70
C PRO A 183 28.77 0.65 12.53
N LYS A 184 30.01 0.16 12.59
CA LYS A 184 31.00 0.37 11.53
C LYS A 184 30.82 -0.60 10.35
N THR A 185 30.07 -1.69 10.56
CA THR A 185 29.86 -2.76 9.58
C THR A 185 28.39 -3.09 9.42
N LEU A 186 28.00 -3.54 8.22
CA LEU A 186 26.62 -3.98 7.94
C LEU A 186 26.21 -5.19 8.79
N GLN A 187 27.17 -6.05 9.13
CA GLN A 187 26.92 -7.19 10.02
C GLN A 187 26.53 -6.71 11.42
N ALA A 188 27.20 -5.67 11.95
CA ALA A 188 26.82 -5.08 13.23
C ALA A 188 25.42 -4.44 13.17
N VAL A 189 25.02 -3.85 12.03
CA VAL A 189 23.65 -3.37 11.83
C VAL A 189 22.65 -4.54 11.88
N TYR A 190 22.94 -5.62 11.14
CA TYR A 190 22.12 -6.82 11.13
C TYR A 190 21.95 -7.41 12.55
N ASP A 191 23.06 -7.57 13.28
CA ASP A 191 23.07 -8.08 14.65
C ASP A 191 22.32 -7.16 15.62
N MET A 192 22.41 -5.84 15.44
CA MET A 192 21.68 -4.85 16.23
C MET A 192 20.15 -5.01 16.07
N PHE A 193 19.66 -5.15 14.83
CA PHE A 193 18.24 -5.34 14.57
C PHE A 193 17.75 -6.74 14.99
N CYS A 194 18.57 -7.78 14.85
CA CYS A 194 18.24 -9.12 15.36
C CYS A 194 18.21 -9.16 16.89
N GLY A 195 19.19 -8.51 17.54
CA GLY A 195 19.30 -8.40 18.99
C GLY A 195 18.13 -7.65 19.63
N TYR A 196 17.57 -6.65 18.96
CA TYR A 196 16.35 -5.96 19.42
C TYR A 196 15.17 -6.91 19.65
N TRP A 197 15.06 -7.96 18.83
CA TRP A 197 14.04 -9.00 18.97
C TRP A 197 14.53 -10.24 19.73
N ARG A 198 15.73 -10.19 20.31
CA ARG A 198 16.41 -11.33 20.98
C ARG A 198 16.54 -12.55 20.06
N GLN A 199 16.83 -12.29 18.78
CA GLN A 199 17.00 -13.32 17.76
C GLN A 199 18.43 -13.29 17.21
N THR A 200 18.91 -14.44 16.74
CA THR A 200 20.20 -14.57 16.03
C THR A 200 20.04 -14.43 14.52
N THR A 201 18.81 -14.48 14.03
CA THR A 201 18.45 -14.40 12.61
C THR A 201 17.32 -13.42 12.41
N MET A 202 17.28 -12.78 11.25
CA MET A 202 16.33 -11.72 11.00
C MET A 202 14.98 -12.29 10.54
N THR A 203 13.88 -11.77 11.08
CA THR A 203 12.50 -12.10 10.67
C THR A 203 11.93 -11.01 9.78
N ASN A 204 10.81 -11.28 9.07
CA ASN A 204 10.16 -10.26 8.22
C ASN A 204 9.84 -8.99 9.03
N LEU A 205 9.33 -9.14 10.25
CA LEU A 205 9.01 -8.01 11.12
C LEU A 205 10.26 -7.17 11.46
N ALA A 206 11.39 -7.82 11.71
CA ALA A 206 12.66 -7.15 11.97
C ALA A 206 13.18 -6.43 10.72
N PHE A 207 13.04 -7.03 9.54
CA PHE A 207 13.43 -6.41 8.27
C PHE A 207 12.56 -5.21 7.90
N VAL A 208 11.24 -5.30 8.07
CA VAL A 208 10.32 -4.18 7.87
C VAL A 208 10.64 -3.04 8.85
N LYS A 209 10.96 -3.35 10.11
CA LYS A 209 11.41 -2.36 11.09
C LYS A 209 12.75 -1.73 10.66
N PHE A 210 13.70 -2.54 10.17
CA PHE A 210 14.96 -2.07 9.62
C PHE A 210 14.75 -1.04 8.49
N CYS A 211 13.97 -1.38 7.46
CA CYS A 211 13.70 -0.48 6.33
C CYS A 211 13.01 0.83 6.76
N ARG A 212 12.11 0.75 7.75
CA ARG A 212 11.41 1.93 8.27
C ARG A 212 12.33 2.82 9.12
N ASP A 213 13.08 2.23 10.04
CA ASP A 213 13.90 2.98 11.00
C ASP A 213 15.13 3.60 10.31
N THR A 214 15.66 2.95 9.27
CA THR A 214 16.69 3.51 8.37
C THR A 214 16.16 4.53 7.37
N LYS A 215 14.84 4.71 7.29
CA LYS A 215 14.15 5.56 6.29
C LYS A 215 14.48 5.19 4.84
N LEU A 216 14.66 3.90 4.55
CA LEU A 216 14.82 3.40 3.19
C LEU A 216 13.53 3.50 2.37
N ASN A 217 12.39 3.55 3.05
CA ASN A 217 11.08 3.71 2.44
C ASN A 217 10.95 5.07 1.76
N ASP A 218 10.67 5.04 0.48
CA ASP A 218 10.52 6.22 -0.37
C ASP A 218 9.25 6.04 -1.25
N ALA A 219 8.87 7.05 -2.02
CA ALA A 219 7.77 6.95 -2.98
C ALA A 219 7.98 5.78 -3.97
N LYS A 220 9.24 5.46 -4.31
CA LYS A 220 9.60 4.31 -5.15
C LYS A 220 9.66 2.99 -4.37
N PHE A 221 9.97 3.02 -3.08
CA PHE A 221 10.12 1.83 -2.23
C PHE A 221 9.10 1.86 -1.09
N VAL A 222 7.88 1.45 -1.42
CA VAL A 222 6.72 1.45 -0.50
C VAL A 222 6.74 0.19 0.36
N LYS A 223 6.01 0.19 1.49
CA LYS A 223 5.87 -0.95 2.41
C LYS A 223 5.57 -2.28 1.70
N ALA A 224 4.69 -2.29 0.70
CA ALA A 224 4.38 -3.49 -0.08
C ALA A 224 5.60 -4.03 -0.86
N GLY A 225 6.49 -3.15 -1.32
CA GLY A 225 7.75 -3.51 -1.97
C GLY A 225 8.72 -4.23 -1.03
N ILE A 226 8.74 -3.86 0.26
CA ILE A 226 9.55 -4.53 1.29
C ILE A 226 9.12 -6.00 1.43
N ASP A 227 7.82 -6.25 1.52
CA ASP A 227 7.26 -7.60 1.62
C ASP A 227 7.51 -8.43 0.35
N LEU A 228 7.49 -7.79 -0.83
CA LEU A 228 7.84 -8.42 -2.11
C LEU A 228 9.31 -8.87 -2.15
N ILE A 229 10.26 -8.00 -1.75
CA ILE A 229 11.68 -8.35 -1.67
C ILE A 229 11.89 -9.48 -0.66
N TRP A 230 11.25 -9.40 0.51
CA TRP A 230 11.30 -10.48 1.49
C TRP A 230 10.86 -11.82 0.88
N THR A 231 9.71 -11.83 0.21
CA THR A 231 9.14 -13.05 -0.38
C THR A 231 10.04 -13.64 -1.46
N ARG A 232 10.72 -12.80 -2.26
CA ARG A 232 11.68 -13.25 -3.29
C ARG A 232 12.94 -13.87 -2.67
N CYS A 233 13.55 -13.21 -1.69
CA CYS A 233 14.84 -13.64 -1.13
C CYS A 233 14.69 -14.73 -0.06
N ALA A 234 13.72 -14.60 0.86
CA ALA A 234 13.50 -15.56 1.95
C ALA A 234 12.77 -16.83 1.49
N LYS A 235 12.07 -16.79 0.34
CA LYS A 235 11.30 -17.91 -0.20
C LYS A 235 10.31 -18.47 0.83
N LYS A 236 10.57 -19.67 1.36
CA LYS A 236 9.71 -20.36 2.36
C LYS A 236 10.20 -20.17 3.80
N GLU A 237 11.35 -19.54 4.02
CA GLU A 237 11.94 -19.40 5.34
C GLU A 237 11.34 -18.21 6.09
N LYS A 238 11.01 -18.42 7.37
CA LYS A 238 10.50 -17.36 8.25
C LYS A 238 11.60 -16.49 8.84
N LYS A 239 12.86 -16.96 8.77
CA LYS A 239 14.06 -16.35 9.36
C LYS A 239 15.18 -16.42 8.33
N VAL A 240 15.92 -15.34 8.14
CA VAL A 240 17.00 -15.26 7.14
C VAL A 240 18.34 -14.97 7.79
N LYS A 241 19.41 -15.58 7.28
CA LYS A 241 20.81 -15.33 7.68
C LYS A 241 21.36 -14.05 7.02
N PHE A 242 22.55 -13.64 7.43
CA PHE A 242 23.22 -12.44 6.92
C PHE A 242 23.47 -12.47 5.40
N GLU A 243 23.82 -13.62 4.83
CA GLU A 243 24.04 -13.78 3.37
C GLU A 243 22.78 -13.41 2.57
N VAL A 244 21.62 -13.88 3.01
CA VAL A 244 20.34 -13.57 2.37
C VAL A 244 19.96 -12.10 2.58
N PHE A 245 20.33 -11.51 3.72
CA PHE A 245 20.16 -10.07 3.95
C PHE A 245 20.99 -9.24 2.97
N GLN A 246 22.22 -9.66 2.63
CA GLN A 246 23.00 -8.98 1.59
C GLN A 246 22.29 -9.04 0.24
N LEU A 247 21.72 -10.19 -0.16
CA LEU A 247 20.93 -10.30 -1.40
C LEU A 247 19.70 -9.39 -1.39
N MET A 248 19.02 -9.26 -0.24
CA MET A 248 17.88 -8.34 -0.11
C MET A 248 18.29 -6.87 -0.33
N LEU A 249 19.48 -6.48 0.11
CA LEU A 249 20.01 -5.14 -0.11
C LEU A 249 20.38 -4.90 -1.59
N ASP A 250 20.79 -5.93 -2.34
CA ASP A 250 21.02 -5.82 -3.79
C ASP A 250 19.71 -5.59 -4.54
N GLU A 251 18.65 -6.31 -4.15
CA GLU A 251 17.30 -6.10 -4.68
C GLU A 251 16.75 -4.70 -4.33
N ILE A 252 17.04 -4.18 -3.14
CA ILE A 252 16.68 -2.81 -2.76
C ILE A 252 17.44 -1.80 -3.63
N ALA A 253 18.75 -2.00 -3.83
CA ALA A 253 19.58 -1.15 -4.67
C ALA A 253 19.06 -1.12 -6.12
N ALA A 254 18.74 -2.30 -6.67
CA ALA A 254 18.15 -2.44 -8.00
C ALA A 254 16.77 -1.75 -8.10
N THR A 255 15.91 -1.92 -7.09
CA THR A 255 14.58 -1.29 -7.06
C THR A 255 14.67 0.24 -6.95
N LYS A 256 15.66 0.77 -6.23
CA LYS A 256 15.85 2.22 -6.07
C LYS A 256 16.67 2.84 -7.20
N GLY A 257 17.38 2.04 -7.99
CA GLY A 257 18.31 2.53 -9.02
C GLY A 257 19.55 3.21 -8.42
N THR A 258 19.98 2.78 -7.22
CA THR A 258 21.16 3.32 -6.54
C THR A 258 22.26 2.27 -6.50
N SER A 259 23.53 2.68 -6.53
CA SER A 259 24.64 1.74 -6.38
C SER A 259 24.66 1.13 -4.97
N ARG A 260 25.18 -0.10 -4.89
CA ARG A 260 25.25 -0.85 -3.64
C ARG A 260 26.08 -0.12 -2.57
N GLU A 261 27.20 0.46 -2.98
CA GLU A 261 28.11 1.20 -2.11
C GLU A 261 27.43 2.42 -1.47
N VAL A 262 26.67 3.19 -2.27
CA VAL A 262 25.94 4.37 -1.77
C VAL A 262 24.84 3.96 -0.79
N LEU A 263 24.19 2.82 -1.05
CA LEU A 263 23.16 2.28 -0.16
C LEU A 263 23.77 1.83 1.18
N ASP A 264 24.91 1.14 1.14
CA ASP A 264 25.60 0.64 2.33
C ASP A 264 26.08 1.81 3.21
N ASP A 265 26.69 2.83 2.59
CA ASP A 265 27.09 4.07 3.26
C ASP A 265 25.89 4.78 3.92
N TYR A 266 24.76 4.84 3.21
CA TYR A 266 23.53 5.42 3.71
C TYR A 266 23.00 4.66 4.92
N ILE A 267 23.01 3.32 4.87
CA ILE A 267 22.57 2.46 5.97
C ILE A 267 23.47 2.66 7.19
N LEU A 268 24.80 2.66 7.03
CA LEU A 268 25.72 2.86 8.15
C LEU A 268 25.53 4.21 8.85
N ARG A 269 25.15 5.26 8.11
CA ARG A 269 24.89 6.59 8.65
C ARG A 269 23.54 6.72 9.35
N ASN A 270 22.51 6.01 8.87
CA ASN A 270 21.12 6.18 9.31
C ASN A 270 20.58 5.02 10.16
N ALA A 271 21.28 3.90 10.25
CA ALA A 271 20.85 2.74 11.03
C ALA A 271 20.85 3.05 12.53
N LYS A 272 19.66 3.35 13.05
CA LYS A 272 19.36 3.43 14.49
C LYS A 272 18.11 2.62 14.76
N VAL A 273 18.16 1.71 15.73
CA VAL A 273 16.95 1.04 16.20
C VAL A 273 16.14 2.04 17.01
N VAL A 274 15.07 2.56 16.43
CA VAL A 274 14.22 3.54 17.11
C VAL A 274 13.17 2.78 17.92
N VAL A 275 13.31 2.77 19.24
CA VAL A 275 12.31 2.22 20.15
C VAL A 275 11.23 3.26 20.40
N GLN A 276 10.44 3.54 19.37
CA GLN A 276 9.24 4.33 19.54
C GLN A 276 8.16 3.36 20.01
N GLY A 277 7.96 3.28 21.32
CA GLY A 277 6.84 2.52 21.88
C GLY A 277 5.55 3.00 21.21
N THR A 278 4.78 2.08 20.64
CA THR A 278 3.43 2.39 20.20
C THR A 278 2.67 2.84 21.44
N ARG A 279 2.33 4.13 21.53
CA ARG A 279 1.36 4.61 22.53
C ARG A 279 0.01 3.99 22.15
N GLY A 280 -0.22 2.77 22.58
CA GLY A 280 -1.54 2.16 22.51
C GLY A 280 -2.49 3.07 23.29
N SER A 281 -3.64 3.41 22.70
CA SER A 281 -4.73 3.96 23.51
C SER A 281 -4.99 2.96 24.63
N SER A 282 -4.89 3.38 25.89
CA SER A 282 -5.11 2.45 27.01
C SER A 282 -6.52 1.87 26.84
N LYS A 283 -6.61 0.55 26.71
CA LYS A 283 -7.89 -0.16 26.69
C LYS A 283 -8.61 0.02 28.04
N PHE A 284 -7.83 0.23 29.08
CA PHE A 284 -8.28 0.54 30.43
C PHE A 284 -8.54 2.05 30.55
N TYR A 285 -9.69 2.43 31.12
CA TYR A 285 -10.23 3.79 31.21
C TYR A 285 -9.45 4.71 32.18
N ASP A 286 -8.19 4.38 32.43
CA ASP A 286 -7.35 4.95 33.47
C ASP A 286 -6.91 6.37 33.09
N ASP A 287 -6.74 6.63 31.80
CA ASP A 287 -6.41 7.93 31.27
C ASP A 287 -7.66 8.76 30.96
N LYS A 288 -8.13 9.51 31.98
CA LYS A 288 -9.26 10.44 31.87
C LYS A 288 -8.99 11.60 30.91
N SER A 289 -7.73 11.85 30.51
CA SER A 289 -7.43 12.89 29.52
C SER A 289 -8.01 12.58 28.15
N ASN A 290 -8.25 11.29 27.87
CA ASN A 290 -8.82 10.79 26.63
C ASN A 290 -10.36 10.66 26.68
N TRP A 291 -11.00 11.03 27.80
CA TRP A 291 -12.46 11.03 27.91
C TRP A 291 -13.05 12.17 27.06
N THR A 292 -14.11 11.88 26.33
CA THR A 292 -14.86 12.86 25.53
C THR A 292 -16.31 12.93 26.01
N GLY A 293 -17.02 14.00 25.65
CA GLY A 293 -18.45 14.16 25.95
C GLY A 293 -18.77 14.32 27.44
N VAL A 294 -19.86 13.68 27.87
CA VAL A 294 -20.48 13.83 29.20
C VAL A 294 -19.57 13.32 30.33
N ALA A 295 -18.75 12.31 30.06
CA ALA A 295 -17.78 11.78 31.02
C ALA A 295 -16.71 12.82 31.42
N LYS A 296 -16.34 13.72 30.49
CA LYS A 296 -15.37 14.80 30.77
C LYS A 296 -16.03 16.06 31.33
N LYS A 297 -17.23 16.40 30.88
CA LYS A 297 -17.95 17.64 31.26
C LYS A 297 -18.78 17.51 32.53
N GLY A 298 -18.85 16.32 33.11
CA GLY A 298 -19.83 16.00 34.15
C GLY A 298 -21.22 15.85 33.52
N GLY A 299 -22.00 14.86 33.97
CA GLY A 299 -23.42 14.80 33.66
C GLY A 299 -24.14 16.08 34.11
N PRO A 300 -25.38 16.33 33.64
CA PRO A 300 -26.17 17.48 34.07
C PRO A 300 -26.21 17.52 35.60
N SER A 301 -25.52 18.50 36.18
CA SER A 301 -25.46 18.66 37.62
C SER A 301 -26.77 19.24 38.13
N THR A 302 -27.32 18.69 39.20
CA THR A 302 -28.58 19.16 39.83
C THR A 302 -28.52 20.61 40.36
N ASN A 303 -27.34 21.24 40.31
CA ASN A 303 -27.08 22.60 40.76
C ASN A 303 -26.96 23.62 39.60
N ASP A 304 -27.69 23.42 38.50
CA ASP A 304 -27.90 24.53 37.56
C ASP A 304 -28.63 25.67 38.29
N PRO A 305 -28.26 26.95 38.10
CA PRO A 305 -29.03 28.06 38.62
C PRO A 305 -30.43 27.93 38.03
N LYS A 306 -31.42 27.61 38.89
CA LYS A 306 -32.82 27.46 38.49
C LYS A 306 -33.15 28.64 37.59
N LEU A 307 -33.47 28.37 36.33
CA LEU A 307 -33.99 29.33 35.38
C LEU A 307 -35.27 29.91 35.98
N SER A 308 -35.11 30.98 36.76
CA SER A 308 -36.22 31.67 37.36
C SER A 308 -36.80 32.61 36.31
N LEU A 309 -38.13 32.73 36.31
CA LEU A 309 -38.87 33.61 35.40
C LEU A 309 -38.38 35.07 35.45
N ALA A 310 -37.83 35.49 36.60
CA ALA A 310 -37.21 36.79 36.79
C ALA A 310 -35.94 37.00 35.94
N THR A 311 -35.15 35.95 35.73
CA THR A 311 -33.93 36.00 34.90
C THR A 311 -34.23 36.09 33.41
N MET A 312 -35.40 35.60 32.96
CA MET A 312 -35.78 35.64 31.54
C MET A 312 -36.41 36.97 31.10
N THR A 313 -36.91 37.76 32.05
CA THR A 313 -37.62 39.01 31.75
C THR A 313 -36.73 40.24 31.80
N ASN A 314 -35.49 40.13 32.30
CA ASN A 314 -34.58 41.25 32.52
C ASN A 314 -33.52 41.45 31.42
N THR A 315 -33.54 40.66 30.35
CA THR A 315 -32.62 40.77 29.18
C THR A 315 -33.19 41.59 28.02
N GLY A 316 -34.30 42.28 28.23
CA GLY A 316 -34.91 43.18 27.25
C GLY A 316 -35.01 44.62 27.77
N ARG A 317 -33.89 45.34 27.81
CA ARG A 317 -33.85 46.81 27.76
C ARG A 317 -32.55 47.28 27.13
#